data_AF-A0A7C8F7W1-F1
#
_entry.id   AF-A0A7C8F7W1-F1
#
_cell.length_a   1.000
_cell.length_b   1.000
_cell.length_c   1.000
_cell.angle_alpha   90.00
_cell.angle_beta   90.00
_cell.angle_gamma   90.00
#
_symmetry.space_group_name_H-M   'P 1'
#
loop_
_entity.id
_entity.type
_entity.pdbx_description
1 polymer ?
#
loop_
_entity_poly.entity_id
_entity_poly.type
_entity_poly.pdbx_seq_one_letter_code
_entity_poly.pdbx_strand_id
1 'polypeptide(L)'
;MIFAKRKFNVCSMVAVLALSFSALGGCGSDSTSAPAIQATAPATAATMLYTSDAHYGIKRAAAYAFNGYSNAQQVNSAMVSVMNTMPTVVLPADGGVNAGAVINKVDYVVEGGDIANRMQSDPKNGYSTYVQSAYDSWKQFEAGYINTLKFPMLMLPGNHDVSNAVGYTKTMSRDGGITTAASGTFTNLDGSVMAFIYNMFVKAGTFNTSTKNAAQDSYSNTTYQTAANKIYYSKDIAGVHFMFISMWPDLDAQAWMEADLAKISSSTPAIIFTHDEPTTEGKHLTDKAGPTIFANKFENLLVNVSEYDTVALGTTADGVAATTVSVPFHTQGNMSTRAAQRTFVRFLQRHKNIVAYFHGNTNFNEFYTYTGPDNLVSLPVFRVDSPMKGYYTGQDDATVAPTPGVFDTNLLSYQVISIDTVASKMTVREYFWKTKAWGASSTISLAPRAL
;
A
#
# COMPACT_ATOMS: atom_id res chain seq x y z
N MET A 1 -69.71 16.30 43.02
CA MET A 1 -69.59 17.52 42.20
C MET A 1 -68.73 17.16 41.00
N ILE A 2 -69.12 17.31 39.73
CA ILE A 2 -69.68 18.44 38.97
C ILE A 2 -68.59 19.33 38.36
N PHE A 3 -68.36 19.12 37.05
CA PHE A 3 -68.00 20.04 35.95
C PHE A 3 -66.81 21.04 36.06
N ALA A 4 -66.14 21.49 34.96
CA ALA A 4 -65.88 21.01 33.58
C ALA A 4 -65.13 22.09 32.75
N LYS A 5 -64.88 21.81 31.44
CA LYS A 5 -64.54 22.72 30.29
C LYS A 5 -63.02 22.98 30.09
N ARG A 6 -62.45 23.18 28.88
CA ARG A 6 -62.85 23.12 27.43
C ARG A 6 -61.53 23.26 26.59
N LYS A 7 -61.35 22.89 25.30
CA LYS A 7 -62.03 21.98 24.34
C LYS A 7 -61.21 21.89 23.00
N PHE A 8 -61.10 20.72 22.36
CA PHE A 8 -60.90 20.48 20.89
C PHE A 8 -59.55 20.94 20.26
N ASN A 9 -59.00 20.43 19.13
CA ASN A 9 -59.29 19.36 18.13
C ASN A 9 -57.93 18.67 17.72
N VAL A 10 -57.76 17.52 17.05
CA VAL A 10 -58.54 16.55 16.21
C VAL A 10 -58.33 16.69 14.67
N CYS A 11 -58.25 15.52 13.97
CA CYS A 11 -57.90 15.23 12.55
C CYS A 11 -56.38 15.21 12.23
N SER A 12 -55.73 14.16 11.70
CA SER A 12 -56.11 12.84 11.11
C SER A 12 -56.81 12.85 9.73
N MET A 13 -56.20 12.20 8.71
CA MET A 13 -56.60 10.85 8.25
C MET A 13 -55.63 10.25 7.20
N VAL A 14 -55.87 8.98 6.79
CA VAL A 14 -55.07 8.19 5.82
C VAL A 14 -56.01 7.43 4.85
N ALA A 15 -55.74 7.52 3.54
CA ALA A 15 -56.14 6.60 2.45
C ALA A 15 -55.28 6.94 1.21
N VAL A 16 -54.72 6.06 0.37
CA VAL A 16 -55.00 4.68 -0.11
C VAL A 16 -55.89 4.60 -1.37
N LEU A 17 -55.19 4.51 -2.52
CA LEU A 17 -55.47 3.72 -3.75
C LEU A 17 -56.80 3.87 -4.53
N ALA A 18 -56.71 4.19 -5.84
CA ALA A 18 -57.24 3.37 -6.97
C ALA A 18 -56.99 4.02 -8.34
N LEU A 19 -57.11 3.24 -9.42
CA LEU A 19 -56.88 3.61 -10.83
C LEU A 19 -58.16 4.08 -11.55
N SER A 20 -58.04 4.83 -12.66
CA SER A 20 -58.57 4.39 -13.97
C SER A 20 -58.14 5.32 -15.14
N PHE A 21 -58.34 4.83 -16.37
CA PHE A 21 -57.81 5.37 -17.63
C PHE A 21 -58.61 6.54 -18.22
N SER A 22 -57.94 7.36 -19.03
CA SER A 22 -58.44 7.71 -20.38
C SER A 22 -57.24 7.97 -21.32
N ALA A 23 -57.43 7.77 -22.63
CA ALA A 23 -56.33 7.77 -23.60
C ALA A 23 -56.65 8.62 -24.84
N LEU A 24 -55.75 9.55 -25.14
CA LEU A 24 -55.53 10.22 -26.42
C LEU A 24 -53.99 10.37 -26.54
N GLY A 25 -53.35 10.27 -27.71
CA GLY A 25 -53.91 10.15 -29.05
C GLY A 25 -53.03 10.95 -30.02
N GLY A 26 -51.81 10.47 -30.29
CA GLY A 26 -50.85 11.17 -31.14
C GLY A 26 -49.73 10.26 -31.63
N CYS A 27 -49.55 10.18 -32.94
CA CYS A 27 -48.39 9.53 -33.55
C CYS A 27 -47.23 10.55 -33.63
N GLY A 28 -46.08 10.18 -33.09
CA GLY A 28 -44.83 10.93 -33.23
C GLY A 28 -43.67 9.94 -33.22
N SER A 29 -42.90 9.89 -34.31
CA SER A 29 -41.84 8.91 -34.50
C SER A 29 -40.47 9.50 -34.12
N ASP A 30 -40.04 9.28 -32.88
CA ASP A 30 -38.66 9.53 -32.44
C ASP A 30 -38.11 8.30 -31.72
N SER A 31 -37.31 7.50 -32.43
CA SER A 31 -36.65 6.30 -31.90
C SER A 31 -35.33 6.64 -31.21
N THR A 32 -35.38 7.47 -30.17
CA THR A 32 -34.22 7.78 -29.29
C THR A 32 -34.29 6.97 -28.00
N SER A 33 -34.31 5.65 -28.13
CA SER A 33 -34.07 4.75 -26.99
C SER A 33 -32.64 4.96 -26.48
N ALA A 34 -32.48 5.78 -25.44
CA ALA A 34 -31.21 5.93 -24.75
C ALA A 34 -30.72 4.54 -24.33
N PRO A 35 -29.44 4.18 -24.59
CA PRO A 35 -28.93 2.87 -24.24
C PRO A 35 -29.02 2.69 -22.74
N ALA A 36 -29.79 1.71 -22.29
CA ALA A 36 -29.80 1.33 -20.89
C ALA A 36 -28.38 0.91 -20.51
N ILE A 37 -27.72 1.70 -19.64
CA ILE A 37 -26.42 1.34 -19.10
C ILE A 37 -26.66 0.13 -18.20
N GLN A 38 -26.49 -1.05 -18.81
CA GLN A 38 -26.61 -2.33 -18.14
C GLN A 38 -25.42 -2.48 -17.20
N ALA A 39 -25.55 -1.92 -16.00
CA ALA A 39 -24.55 -1.98 -14.96
C ALA A 39 -24.21 -3.45 -14.69
N THR A 40 -23.05 -3.88 -15.19
CA THR A 40 -22.53 -5.22 -14.93
C THR A 40 -22.42 -5.40 -13.43
N ALA A 41 -23.06 -6.43 -12.89
CA ALA A 41 -22.92 -6.76 -11.48
C ALA A 41 -21.41 -6.83 -11.14
N PRO A 42 -20.97 -6.25 -10.01
CA PRO A 42 -19.57 -6.26 -9.65
C PRO A 42 -19.07 -7.70 -9.59
N ALA A 43 -17.84 -7.92 -10.06
CA ALA A 43 -17.20 -9.23 -9.92
C ALA A 43 -17.20 -9.65 -8.44
N THR A 44 -17.34 -10.94 -8.17
CA THR A 44 -17.36 -11.47 -6.79
C THR A 44 -16.09 -12.25 -6.42
N ALA A 45 -15.12 -12.27 -7.32
CA ALA A 45 -13.82 -12.88 -7.11
C ALA A 45 -12.73 -12.10 -7.86
N ALA A 46 -11.51 -12.16 -7.36
CA ALA A 46 -10.31 -11.61 -8.00
C ALA A 46 -9.08 -12.45 -7.67
N THR A 47 -8.08 -12.45 -8.55
CA THR A 47 -6.72 -12.89 -8.22
C THR A 47 -5.73 -11.76 -8.47
N MET A 48 -4.92 -11.44 -7.46
CA MET A 48 -3.90 -10.40 -7.53
C MET A 48 -2.52 -11.00 -7.22
N LEU A 49 -1.45 -10.43 -7.77
CA LEU A 49 -0.08 -10.71 -7.34
C LEU A 49 0.43 -9.53 -6.52
N TYR A 50 1.27 -9.77 -5.51
CA TYR A 50 1.88 -8.72 -4.70
C TYR A 50 3.39 -8.93 -4.55
N THR A 51 4.13 -7.86 -4.77
CA THR A 51 5.60 -7.74 -4.72
C THR A 51 5.95 -6.36 -4.14
N SER A 52 7.18 -6.17 -3.66
CA SER A 52 7.66 -4.91 -3.10
C SER A 52 9.19 -4.85 -3.22
N ASP A 53 9.77 -3.68 -2.94
CA ASP A 53 11.20 -3.50 -2.70
C ASP A 53 12.04 -3.96 -3.92
N ALA A 54 11.57 -3.63 -5.13
CA ALA A 54 12.20 -3.96 -6.41
C ALA A 54 13.62 -3.36 -6.57
N HIS A 55 13.89 -2.24 -5.89
CA HIS A 55 15.18 -1.57 -5.71
C HIS A 55 16.06 -1.49 -6.97
N TYR A 56 15.51 -0.89 -8.02
CA TYR A 56 16.27 -0.59 -9.23
C TYR A 56 17.49 0.31 -8.92
N GLY A 57 18.60 0.02 -9.61
CA GLY A 57 19.93 0.59 -9.33
C GLY A 57 20.85 -0.30 -8.49
N ILE A 58 20.35 -1.36 -7.84
CA ILE A 58 21.22 -2.32 -7.13
C ILE A 58 21.91 -3.27 -8.10
N LYS A 59 23.21 -3.48 -7.87
CA LYS A 59 24.08 -4.42 -8.57
C LYS A 59 24.91 -5.21 -7.56
N ARG A 60 24.90 -6.55 -7.69
CA ARG A 60 25.72 -7.46 -6.88
C ARG A 60 27.02 -7.81 -7.61
N ALA A 61 28.04 -8.19 -6.84
CA ALA A 61 29.24 -8.81 -7.39
C ALA A 61 28.90 -10.16 -8.04
N ALA A 62 29.65 -10.59 -9.06
CA ALA A 62 29.33 -11.79 -9.84
C ALA A 62 29.26 -13.09 -9.00
N ALA A 63 30.03 -13.18 -7.91
CA ALA A 63 29.99 -14.30 -6.96
C ALA A 63 28.68 -14.39 -6.16
N TYR A 64 27.90 -13.30 -6.10
CA TYR A 64 26.60 -13.20 -5.44
C TYR A 64 25.47 -12.91 -6.44
N ALA A 65 25.67 -13.23 -7.73
CA ALA A 65 24.65 -13.07 -8.75
C ALA A 65 23.52 -14.09 -8.54
N PHE A 66 22.28 -13.64 -8.69
CA PHE A 66 21.08 -14.48 -8.58
C PHE A 66 20.98 -15.44 -9.77
N ASN A 67 21.64 -16.59 -9.67
CA ASN A 67 21.70 -17.60 -10.73
C ASN A 67 22.17 -17.01 -12.09
N GLY A 68 23.15 -16.09 -12.04
CA GLY A 68 23.67 -15.35 -13.21
C GLY A 68 23.13 -13.92 -13.38
N TYR A 69 22.04 -13.55 -12.72
CA TYR A 69 21.54 -12.17 -12.74
C TYR A 69 22.32 -11.27 -11.75
N SER A 70 22.93 -10.22 -12.29
CA SER A 70 23.89 -9.36 -11.57
C SER A 70 23.27 -8.09 -10.97
N ASN A 71 22.05 -7.72 -11.36
CA ASN A 71 21.43 -6.45 -11.00
C ASN A 71 19.91 -6.51 -10.98
N ALA A 72 19.30 -5.50 -10.35
CA ALA A 72 17.86 -5.37 -10.17
C ALA A 72 17.05 -5.46 -11.46
N GLN A 73 17.52 -4.87 -12.57
CA GLN A 73 16.79 -4.94 -13.84
C GLN A 73 16.68 -6.38 -14.35
N GLN A 74 17.75 -7.16 -14.24
CA GLN A 74 17.75 -8.57 -14.65
C GLN A 74 16.83 -9.43 -13.77
N VAL A 75 16.90 -9.27 -12.45
CA VAL A 75 16.10 -10.09 -11.50
C VAL A 75 14.61 -9.78 -11.62
N ASN A 76 14.24 -8.49 -11.58
CA ASN A 76 12.84 -8.07 -11.71
C ASN A 76 12.24 -8.47 -13.07
N SER A 77 12.98 -8.34 -14.17
CA SER A 77 12.50 -8.79 -15.49
C SER A 77 12.29 -10.31 -15.56
N ALA A 78 13.11 -11.10 -14.86
CA ALA A 78 12.92 -12.54 -14.73
C ALA A 78 11.67 -12.87 -13.88
N MET A 79 11.47 -12.18 -12.76
CA MET A 79 10.30 -12.33 -11.90
C MET A 79 9.00 -11.97 -12.63
N VAL A 80 8.94 -10.81 -13.30
CA VAL A 80 7.78 -10.37 -14.12
C VAL A 80 7.51 -11.36 -15.27
N SER A 81 8.56 -11.96 -15.84
CA SER A 81 8.39 -13.03 -16.85
C SER A 81 7.71 -14.28 -16.29
N VAL A 82 7.91 -14.61 -15.01
CA VAL A 82 7.17 -15.70 -14.32
C VAL A 82 5.75 -15.26 -13.95
N MET A 83 5.56 -14.04 -13.43
CA MET A 83 4.23 -13.46 -13.18
C MET A 83 3.33 -13.54 -14.42
N ASN A 84 3.89 -13.22 -15.59
CA ASN A 84 3.27 -13.32 -16.91
C ASN A 84 2.87 -14.74 -17.37
N THR A 85 3.12 -15.78 -16.56
CA THR A 85 2.65 -17.16 -16.74
C THR A 85 1.62 -17.61 -15.70
N MET A 86 1.37 -16.82 -14.65
CA MET A 86 0.49 -17.22 -13.54
C MET A 86 -0.93 -17.68 -13.95
N PRO A 87 -1.59 -17.14 -15.00
CA PRO A 87 -2.87 -17.67 -15.48
C PRO A 87 -2.89 -19.18 -15.81
N THR A 88 -1.74 -19.82 -16.09
CA THR A 88 -1.66 -21.27 -16.35
C THR A 88 -1.20 -22.09 -15.14
N VAL A 89 -1.00 -21.47 -13.97
CA VAL A 89 -0.51 -22.14 -12.75
C VAL A 89 -1.69 -22.67 -11.93
N VAL A 90 -1.52 -23.86 -11.34
CA VAL A 90 -2.48 -24.50 -10.44
C VAL A 90 -2.20 -24.07 -9.00
N LEU A 91 -3.22 -23.58 -8.31
CA LEU A 91 -3.19 -23.24 -6.88
C LEU A 91 -3.03 -24.52 -6.03
N PRO A 92 -2.36 -24.46 -4.87
CA PRO A 92 -2.16 -25.63 -4.03
C PRO A 92 -3.49 -26.13 -3.46
N ALA A 93 -3.54 -27.40 -3.06
CA ALA A 93 -4.71 -28.01 -2.41
C ALA A 93 -4.77 -27.65 -0.91
N ASP A 94 -4.65 -26.37 -0.58
CA ASP A 94 -4.50 -25.84 0.79
C ASP A 94 -5.84 -25.56 1.52
N GLY A 95 -6.97 -25.80 0.87
CA GLY A 95 -8.31 -25.51 1.41
C GLY A 95 -8.70 -24.03 1.40
N GLY A 96 -7.85 -23.15 0.87
CA GLY A 96 -8.13 -21.74 0.67
C GLY A 96 -9.01 -21.46 -0.56
N VAL A 97 -9.22 -20.17 -0.85
CA VAL A 97 -9.96 -19.69 -2.04
C VAL A 97 -9.33 -20.27 -3.30
N ASN A 98 -10.15 -20.92 -4.14
CA ASN A 98 -9.74 -21.57 -5.39
C ASN A 98 -8.64 -22.65 -5.25
N ALA A 99 -8.49 -23.28 -4.08
CA ALA A 99 -7.52 -24.36 -3.85
C ALA A 99 -7.66 -25.48 -4.91
N GLY A 100 -6.53 -25.93 -5.47
CA GLY A 100 -6.47 -26.94 -6.53
C GLY A 100 -6.93 -26.48 -7.93
N ALA A 101 -7.42 -25.26 -8.09
CA ALA A 101 -7.86 -24.73 -9.40
C ALA A 101 -6.70 -24.08 -10.17
N VAL A 102 -6.81 -24.03 -11.50
CA VAL A 102 -5.98 -23.15 -12.35
C VAL A 102 -6.37 -21.69 -12.07
N ILE A 103 -5.40 -20.79 -11.99
CA ILE A 103 -5.64 -19.36 -11.73
C ILE A 103 -6.51 -18.71 -12.83
N ASN A 104 -6.29 -19.06 -14.09
CA ASN A 104 -6.98 -18.60 -15.31
C ASN A 104 -6.88 -17.08 -15.62
N LYS A 105 -6.84 -16.22 -14.60
CA LYS A 105 -6.80 -14.75 -14.72
C LYS A 105 -6.00 -14.16 -13.56
N VAL A 106 -5.21 -13.13 -13.85
CA VAL A 106 -4.71 -12.18 -12.84
C VAL A 106 -5.38 -10.83 -13.16
N ASP A 107 -6.05 -10.26 -12.16
CA ASP A 107 -6.78 -8.99 -12.27
C ASP A 107 -5.84 -7.80 -12.11
N TYR A 108 -4.90 -7.88 -11.16
CA TYR A 108 -3.93 -6.83 -10.86
C TYR A 108 -2.59 -7.41 -10.37
N VAL A 109 -1.52 -6.64 -10.54
CA VAL A 109 -0.31 -6.77 -9.71
C VAL A 109 -0.17 -5.52 -8.84
N VAL A 110 0.30 -5.68 -7.61
CA VAL A 110 0.61 -4.60 -6.68
C VAL A 110 2.13 -4.55 -6.44
N GLU A 111 2.71 -3.35 -6.53
CA GLU A 111 4.09 -3.05 -6.13
C GLU A 111 4.10 -2.20 -4.84
N GLY A 112 4.70 -2.71 -3.77
CA GLY A 112 4.66 -2.16 -2.41
C GLY A 112 5.65 -1.03 -2.09
N GLY A 113 6.27 -0.45 -3.12
CA GLY A 113 7.25 0.63 -2.99
C GLY A 113 8.70 0.17 -3.00
N ASP A 114 9.60 1.11 -2.78
CA ASP A 114 11.05 0.97 -2.95
C ASP A 114 11.42 0.52 -4.36
N ILE A 115 10.75 1.15 -5.33
CA ILE A 115 10.96 0.98 -6.77
C ILE A 115 12.39 1.38 -7.13
N ALA A 116 12.85 2.53 -6.64
CA ALA A 116 14.25 2.94 -6.73
C ALA A 116 15.03 2.55 -5.47
N ASN A 117 16.29 2.17 -5.63
CA ASN A 117 17.20 2.22 -4.49
C ASN A 117 17.44 3.68 -4.07
N ARG A 118 17.73 3.91 -2.78
CA ARG A 118 18.04 5.23 -2.25
C ARG A 118 19.36 5.71 -2.83
N MET A 119 19.42 6.96 -3.28
CA MET A 119 20.61 7.60 -3.86
C MET A 119 21.73 7.91 -2.83
N GLN A 120 21.87 7.07 -1.79
CA GLN A 120 22.89 7.21 -0.77
C GLN A 120 24.26 6.77 -1.31
N SER A 121 25.31 7.55 -1.04
CA SER A 121 26.68 7.06 -1.18
C SER A 121 27.07 6.30 0.10
N ASP A 122 27.34 4.99 0.01
CA ASP A 122 27.87 4.20 1.13
C ASP A 122 29.24 3.57 0.78
N PRO A 123 30.35 4.09 1.33
CA PRO A 123 31.69 3.56 1.09
C PRO A 123 31.94 2.14 1.60
N LYS A 124 31.07 1.58 2.46
CA LYS A 124 31.31 0.26 3.07
C LYS A 124 30.93 -0.89 2.13
N ASN A 125 29.80 -0.78 1.44
CA ASN A 125 29.16 -1.91 0.75
C ASN A 125 29.83 -2.28 -0.59
N GLY A 126 30.98 -1.69 -0.92
CA GLY A 126 31.63 -1.84 -2.22
C GLY A 126 30.86 -1.20 -3.38
N TYR A 127 29.87 -0.34 -3.09
CA TYR A 127 29.18 0.42 -4.13
C TYR A 127 30.18 1.29 -4.89
N SER A 128 29.98 1.37 -6.21
CA SER A 128 30.77 2.22 -7.09
C SER A 128 30.68 3.69 -6.64
N THR A 129 31.63 4.51 -7.07
CA THR A 129 31.46 5.97 -7.05
C THR A 129 30.16 6.39 -7.74
N TYR A 130 29.70 5.62 -8.75
CA TYR A 130 28.39 5.76 -9.35
C TYR A 130 27.26 5.20 -8.46
N VAL A 131 26.33 6.09 -8.10
CA VAL A 131 25.02 5.77 -7.51
C VAL A 131 23.96 6.17 -8.53
N GLN A 132 23.04 5.25 -8.84
CA GLN A 132 22.03 5.44 -9.89
C GLN A 132 20.94 6.44 -9.46
N SER A 133 20.52 7.33 -10.36
CA SER A 133 19.44 8.28 -10.13
C SER A 133 18.08 7.60 -9.95
N ALA A 134 17.17 8.20 -9.17
CA ALA A 134 15.80 7.70 -9.02
C ALA A 134 15.05 7.70 -10.36
N TYR A 135 15.32 8.67 -11.23
CA TYR A 135 14.81 8.78 -12.59
C TYR A 135 15.24 7.62 -13.50
N ASP A 136 16.50 7.16 -13.44
CA ASP A 136 16.97 6.02 -14.24
C ASP A 136 16.54 4.67 -13.64
N SER A 137 16.40 4.60 -12.32
CA SER A 137 15.72 3.48 -11.65
C SER A 137 14.25 3.37 -12.07
N TRP A 138 13.54 4.50 -12.15
CA TRP A 138 12.18 4.54 -12.68
C TRP A 138 12.12 4.03 -14.12
N LYS A 139 13.00 4.48 -15.02
CA LYS A 139 13.05 3.98 -16.41
C LYS A 139 13.26 2.48 -16.50
N GLN A 140 14.12 1.91 -15.65
CA GLN A 140 14.36 0.46 -15.64
C GLN A 140 13.14 -0.31 -15.12
N PHE A 141 12.41 0.25 -14.14
CA PHE A 141 11.12 -0.27 -13.68
C PHE A 141 10.03 -0.17 -14.76
N GLU A 142 9.94 0.97 -15.46
CA GLU A 142 9.00 1.17 -16.56
C GLU A 142 9.27 0.20 -17.73
N ALA A 143 10.54 -0.04 -18.04
CA ALA A 143 10.97 -0.99 -19.05
C ALA A 143 10.76 -2.46 -18.63
N GLY A 144 10.90 -2.78 -17.33
CA GLY A 144 10.76 -4.14 -16.79
C GLY A 144 9.32 -4.54 -16.48
N TYR A 145 8.64 -3.75 -15.65
CA TYR A 145 7.24 -3.97 -15.25
C TYR A 145 6.26 -3.37 -16.26
N ILE A 146 6.14 -2.02 -16.31
CA ILE A 146 5.02 -1.31 -16.98
C ILE A 146 4.86 -1.72 -18.46
N ASN A 147 5.97 -1.95 -19.16
CA ASN A 147 5.94 -2.29 -20.58
C ASN A 147 5.93 -3.80 -20.90
N THR A 148 6.11 -4.70 -19.92
CA THR A 148 6.12 -6.17 -20.18
C THR A 148 5.07 -6.96 -19.39
N LEU A 149 4.57 -6.43 -18.28
CA LEU A 149 3.53 -7.07 -17.48
C LEU A 149 2.21 -7.09 -18.26
N LYS A 150 1.57 -8.26 -18.34
CA LYS A 150 0.31 -8.49 -19.08
C LYS A 150 -0.95 -8.04 -18.32
N PHE A 151 -0.81 -7.56 -17.09
CA PHE A 151 -1.91 -7.26 -16.17
C PHE A 151 -1.88 -5.79 -15.75
N PRO A 152 -3.04 -5.17 -15.45
CA PRO A 152 -3.09 -3.87 -14.79
C PRO A 152 -2.25 -3.87 -13.50
N MET A 153 -1.69 -2.72 -13.17
CA MET A 153 -0.82 -2.58 -11.99
C MET A 153 -1.32 -1.48 -11.06
N LEU A 154 -1.03 -1.63 -9.78
CA LEU A 154 -1.26 -0.68 -8.70
C LEU A 154 0.07 -0.53 -7.95
N MET A 155 0.40 0.65 -7.44
CA MET A 155 1.66 0.85 -6.69
C MET A 155 1.54 1.96 -5.65
N LEU A 156 2.48 1.97 -4.72
CA LEU A 156 2.71 3.03 -3.74
C LEU A 156 4.23 3.24 -3.58
N PRO A 157 4.70 4.39 -3.05
CA PRO A 157 6.12 4.66 -2.84
C PRO A 157 6.63 4.06 -1.52
N GLY A 158 7.90 3.67 -1.50
CA GLY A 158 8.59 3.23 -0.27
C GLY A 158 9.55 4.26 0.32
N ASN A 159 10.25 3.88 1.39
CA ASN A 159 11.12 4.80 2.13
C ASN A 159 12.33 5.29 1.31
N HIS A 160 12.84 4.49 0.36
CA HIS A 160 13.86 4.91 -0.60
C HIS A 160 13.30 5.90 -1.62
N ASP A 161 12.09 5.65 -2.14
CA ASP A 161 11.44 6.54 -3.13
C ASP A 161 11.15 7.92 -2.53
N VAL A 162 10.65 7.97 -1.28
CA VAL A 162 10.41 9.22 -0.55
C VAL A 162 11.73 9.90 -0.16
N SER A 163 12.72 9.15 0.35
CA SER A 163 14.06 9.68 0.68
C SER A 163 14.74 10.33 -0.52
N ASN A 164 14.57 9.77 -1.71
CA ASN A 164 15.09 10.35 -2.95
C ASN A 164 14.46 11.72 -3.26
N ALA A 165 13.20 11.93 -2.86
CA ALA A 165 12.48 13.19 -3.06
C ALA A 165 12.71 14.25 -1.96
N VAL A 166 12.93 13.86 -0.70
CA VAL A 166 13.00 14.80 0.45
C VAL A 166 14.38 14.89 1.14
N GLY A 167 15.26 13.91 0.91
CA GLY A 167 16.58 13.81 1.52
C GLY A 167 16.71 12.65 2.50
N TYR A 168 17.92 12.42 3.02
CA TYR A 168 18.23 11.28 3.87
C TYR A 168 19.41 11.54 4.81
N THR A 169 19.49 10.82 5.93
CA THR A 169 20.49 11.05 7.00
C THR A 169 21.95 10.87 6.54
N LYS A 170 22.21 10.12 5.46
CA LYS A 170 23.52 10.00 4.79
C LYS A 170 23.62 10.88 3.54
N THR A 171 24.84 11.20 3.13
CA THR A 171 25.13 11.90 1.86
C THR A 171 24.44 11.25 0.66
N MET A 172 23.66 12.05 -0.07
CA MET A 172 22.97 11.64 -1.30
C MET A 172 23.78 12.09 -2.53
N SER A 173 24.05 11.17 -3.44
CA SER A 173 24.90 11.36 -4.63
C SER A 173 24.14 10.93 -5.87
N ARG A 174 24.13 11.78 -6.91
CA ARG A 174 23.52 11.48 -8.20
C ARG A 174 24.60 11.26 -9.25
N ASP A 175 24.47 10.20 -10.05
CA ASP A 175 25.24 9.93 -11.27
C ASP A 175 26.78 10.01 -11.12
N GLY A 176 27.28 9.72 -9.91
CA GLY A 176 28.71 9.78 -9.56
C GLY A 176 29.20 11.11 -9.01
N GLY A 177 28.38 12.16 -9.00
CA GLY A 177 28.70 13.47 -8.44
C GLY A 177 28.49 13.53 -6.93
N ILE A 178 29.53 13.19 -6.15
CA ILE A 178 29.50 13.34 -4.68
C ILE A 178 29.53 14.84 -4.32
N THR A 179 28.38 15.41 -3.98
CA THR A 179 28.28 16.70 -3.28
C THR A 179 28.02 16.44 -1.80
N THR A 180 29.06 16.54 -0.97
CA THR A 180 28.90 16.44 0.49
C THR A 180 28.09 17.63 1.02
N ALA A 181 26.92 17.35 1.59
CA ALA A 181 25.99 18.36 2.13
C ALA A 181 26.46 18.97 3.47
N ALA A 182 27.64 19.60 3.47
CA ALA A 182 28.23 20.25 4.64
C ALA A 182 27.39 21.43 5.19
N SER A 183 26.39 21.90 4.43
CA SER A 183 25.44 22.95 4.81
C SER A 183 24.05 22.45 5.20
N GLY A 184 23.82 21.13 5.24
CA GLY A 184 22.49 20.54 5.46
C GLY A 184 21.53 20.64 4.27
N THR A 185 21.97 21.13 3.11
CA THR A 185 21.16 21.27 1.89
C THR A 185 21.41 20.12 0.93
N PHE A 186 20.36 19.39 0.52
CA PHE A 186 20.46 18.37 -0.51
C PHE A 186 20.27 18.98 -1.90
N THR A 187 21.34 19.06 -2.69
CA THR A 187 21.29 19.54 -4.09
C THR A 187 20.88 18.45 -5.09
N ASN A 188 20.87 17.19 -4.65
CA ASN A 188 20.72 16.00 -5.51
C ASN A 188 19.39 15.27 -5.26
N LEU A 189 18.33 15.99 -4.90
CA LEU A 189 16.99 15.40 -4.74
C LEU A 189 16.38 15.08 -6.11
N ASP A 190 15.66 13.98 -6.20
CA ASP A 190 14.98 13.52 -7.42
C ASP A 190 13.61 12.91 -7.07
N GLY A 191 12.59 13.77 -7.03
CA GLY A 191 11.20 13.37 -6.81
C GLY A 191 10.52 12.71 -8.02
N SER A 192 11.25 12.23 -9.02
CA SER A 192 10.69 11.68 -10.26
C SER A 192 9.77 10.47 -10.04
N VAL A 193 10.17 9.51 -9.19
CA VAL A 193 9.33 8.36 -8.83
C VAL A 193 8.02 8.82 -8.18
N MET A 194 8.11 9.70 -7.18
CA MET A 194 6.95 10.25 -6.46
C MET A 194 6.00 10.99 -7.40
N ALA A 195 6.53 11.88 -8.24
CA ALA A 195 5.77 12.61 -9.24
C ALA A 195 5.09 11.67 -10.24
N PHE A 196 5.77 10.60 -10.68
CA PHE A 196 5.18 9.60 -11.59
C PHE A 196 4.01 8.85 -10.95
N ILE A 197 4.20 8.27 -9.75
CA ILE A 197 3.16 7.49 -9.06
C ILE A 197 1.93 8.38 -8.82
N TYR A 198 2.13 9.61 -8.34
CA TYR A 198 1.06 10.58 -8.14
C TYR A 198 0.33 10.91 -9.44
N ASN A 199 1.05 11.19 -10.53
CA ASN A 199 0.44 11.46 -11.83
C ASN A 199 -0.39 10.26 -12.34
N MET A 200 0.08 9.02 -12.16
CA MET A 200 -0.57 7.82 -12.71
C MET A 200 -1.75 7.29 -11.90
N PHE A 201 -1.77 7.45 -10.57
CA PHE A 201 -2.84 6.91 -9.71
C PHE A 201 -3.69 7.96 -9.00
N VAL A 202 -3.11 9.10 -8.59
CA VAL A 202 -3.84 10.15 -7.88
C VAL A 202 -4.44 11.16 -8.86
N LYS A 203 -3.63 11.79 -9.72
CA LYS A 203 -4.12 12.83 -10.65
C LYS A 203 -4.95 12.27 -11.81
N ALA A 204 -4.62 11.09 -12.33
CA ALA A 204 -5.36 10.48 -13.44
C ALA A 204 -6.75 9.96 -13.05
N GLY A 205 -7.03 9.76 -11.75
CA GLY A 205 -8.31 9.25 -11.21
C GLY A 205 -8.65 7.79 -11.55
N THR A 206 -8.22 7.30 -12.71
CA THR A 206 -8.35 5.90 -13.14
C THR A 206 -7.16 5.49 -14.00
N PHE A 207 -6.43 4.43 -13.61
CA PHE A 207 -5.45 3.82 -14.51
C PHE A 207 -6.12 2.79 -15.42
N ASN A 208 -5.94 2.97 -16.73
CA ASN A 208 -6.28 2.01 -17.79
C ASN A 208 -5.05 1.77 -18.67
N THR A 209 -4.53 0.54 -18.67
CA THR A 209 -3.34 0.14 -19.44
C THR A 209 -3.52 0.25 -20.96
N SER A 210 -4.75 0.24 -21.47
CA SER A 210 -5.01 0.29 -22.92
C SER A 210 -4.84 1.69 -23.54
N THR A 211 -4.86 2.76 -22.73
CA THR A 211 -4.69 4.15 -23.19
C THR A 211 -3.28 4.67 -22.93
N LYS A 212 -2.29 4.16 -23.68
CA LYS A 212 -0.95 4.76 -23.75
C LYS A 212 -0.99 6.10 -24.50
N ASN A 213 -1.41 7.18 -23.83
CA ASN A 213 -1.05 8.60 -24.05
C ASN A 213 -2.04 9.54 -23.32
N ALA A 214 -1.63 10.12 -22.18
CA ALA A 214 -2.36 11.21 -21.51
C ALA A 214 -1.47 12.08 -20.58
N ALA A 215 -0.14 12.08 -20.76
CA ALA A 215 0.79 12.85 -19.94
C ALA A 215 0.89 14.30 -20.42
N GLN A 216 -0.13 15.12 -20.17
CA GLN A 216 -0.13 16.54 -20.56
C GLN A 216 -0.77 17.48 -19.54
N ASP A 217 -0.60 17.18 -18.25
CA ASP A 217 -0.75 18.17 -17.17
C ASP A 217 0.09 17.75 -15.94
N SER A 218 1.23 17.10 -16.22
CA SER A 218 1.99 16.28 -15.27
C SER A 218 2.86 17.11 -14.32
N TYR A 219 2.87 16.77 -13.02
CA TYR A 219 3.93 17.26 -12.12
C TYR A 219 5.29 16.77 -12.63
N SER A 220 6.23 17.70 -12.79
CA SER A 220 7.65 17.43 -12.98
C SER A 220 8.34 17.21 -11.63
N ASN A 221 9.53 16.62 -11.62
CA ASN A 221 10.31 16.41 -10.39
C ASN A 221 10.74 17.73 -9.69
N THR A 222 10.69 18.88 -10.37
CA THR A 222 10.93 20.22 -9.81
C THR A 222 9.67 20.90 -9.25
N THR A 223 8.47 20.34 -9.47
CA THR A 223 7.18 20.95 -9.09
C THR A 223 6.36 20.10 -8.12
N TYR A 224 6.69 18.81 -7.98
CA TYR A 224 6.07 17.92 -7.03
C TYR A 224 6.48 18.24 -5.58
N GLN A 225 5.50 18.44 -4.69
CA GLN A 225 5.73 18.77 -3.28
C GLN A 225 5.32 17.60 -2.39
N THR A 226 6.27 16.79 -1.94
CA THR A 226 6.00 15.53 -1.21
C THR A 226 5.11 15.66 0.03
N ALA A 227 5.18 16.80 0.73
CA ALA A 227 4.33 17.07 1.89
C ALA A 227 2.86 17.36 1.52
N ALA A 228 2.60 18.05 0.40
CA ALA A 228 1.25 18.42 -0.04
C ALA A 228 0.61 17.38 -0.97
N ASN A 229 1.43 16.69 -1.78
CA ASN A 229 1.00 15.75 -2.80
C ASN A 229 1.11 14.28 -2.32
N LYS A 230 0.78 14.00 -1.06
CA LYS A 230 0.84 12.63 -0.50
C LYS A 230 0.11 11.63 -1.42
N ILE A 231 0.71 10.47 -1.66
CA ILE A 231 0.13 9.44 -2.53
C ILE A 231 -0.83 8.58 -1.69
N TYR A 232 -2.09 9.01 -1.65
CA TYR A 232 -3.22 8.26 -1.09
C TYR A 232 -4.28 8.11 -2.19
N TYR A 233 -4.68 6.87 -2.49
CA TYR A 233 -5.78 6.57 -3.40
C TYR A 233 -6.41 5.22 -3.06
N SER A 234 -7.60 4.96 -3.59
CA SER A 234 -8.30 3.68 -3.39
C SER A 234 -8.92 3.14 -4.67
N LYS A 235 -9.32 1.87 -4.61
CA LYS A 235 -9.98 1.17 -5.71
C LYS A 235 -10.85 0.03 -5.20
N ASP A 236 -12.10 -0.01 -5.61
CA ASP A 236 -12.97 -1.15 -5.38
C ASP A 236 -12.66 -2.26 -6.40
N ILE A 237 -12.33 -3.46 -5.91
CA ILE A 237 -12.03 -4.64 -6.73
C ILE A 237 -12.79 -5.83 -6.13
N ALA A 238 -13.62 -6.46 -6.96
CA ALA A 238 -14.41 -7.64 -6.61
C ALA A 238 -15.31 -7.54 -5.35
N GLY A 239 -15.74 -6.32 -4.98
CA GLY A 239 -16.52 -6.06 -3.75
C GLY A 239 -15.68 -5.82 -2.49
N VAL A 240 -14.34 -5.74 -2.63
CA VAL A 240 -13.40 -5.33 -1.58
C VAL A 240 -12.84 -3.95 -1.92
N HIS A 241 -12.72 -3.09 -0.92
CA HIS A 241 -12.19 -1.73 -1.03
C HIS A 241 -10.70 -1.68 -0.69
N PHE A 242 -9.84 -1.37 -1.66
CA PHE A 242 -8.40 -1.33 -1.46
C PHE A 242 -7.92 0.11 -1.28
N MET A 243 -7.23 0.41 -0.18
CA MET A 243 -6.57 1.69 0.07
C MET A 243 -5.06 1.54 -0.10
N PHE A 244 -4.46 2.40 -0.92
CA PHE A 244 -3.03 2.45 -1.19
C PHE A 244 -2.44 3.69 -0.53
N ILE A 245 -1.68 3.48 0.54
CA ILE A 245 -1.20 4.52 1.45
C ILE A 245 0.32 4.65 1.32
N SER A 246 0.80 5.82 0.90
CA SER A 246 2.22 6.19 0.94
C SER A 246 2.82 5.99 2.33
N MET A 247 3.95 5.29 2.43
CA MET A 247 4.68 5.02 3.68
C MET A 247 3.91 4.24 4.75
N TRP A 248 3.01 4.87 5.50
CA TRP A 248 2.30 4.29 6.65
C TRP A 248 0.98 5.05 6.92
N PRO A 249 -0.02 4.43 7.58
CA PRO A 249 -1.23 5.12 8.08
C PRO A 249 -0.96 6.13 9.21
N ASP A 250 -0.22 7.21 8.92
CA ASP A 250 -0.02 8.36 9.81
C ASP A 250 -1.30 9.19 10.00
N LEU A 251 -1.23 10.32 10.71
CA LEU A 251 -2.42 11.13 11.03
C LEU A 251 -3.06 11.77 9.78
N ASP A 252 -2.25 12.21 8.82
CA ASP A 252 -2.72 12.71 7.52
C ASP A 252 -3.39 11.58 6.73
N ALA A 253 -2.74 10.41 6.67
CA ALA A 253 -3.29 9.23 6.00
C ALA A 253 -4.60 8.78 6.66
N GLN A 254 -4.68 8.70 7.99
CA GLN A 254 -5.90 8.35 8.71
C GLN A 254 -7.03 9.36 8.44
N ALA A 255 -6.75 10.67 8.43
CA ALA A 255 -7.74 11.69 8.09
C ALA A 255 -8.26 11.55 6.64
N TRP A 256 -7.40 11.19 5.69
CA TRP A 256 -7.81 10.83 4.32
C TRP A 256 -8.66 9.55 4.30
N MET A 257 -8.24 8.51 5.04
CA MET A 257 -8.94 7.22 5.10
C MET A 257 -10.31 7.33 5.78
N GLU A 258 -10.53 8.21 6.76
CA GLU A 258 -11.87 8.51 7.30
C GLU A 258 -12.82 8.98 6.18
N ALA A 259 -12.36 9.96 5.39
CA ALA A 259 -13.14 10.54 4.29
C ALA A 259 -13.34 9.57 3.11
N ASP A 260 -12.48 8.55 2.97
CA ASP A 260 -12.58 7.52 1.95
C ASP A 260 -13.50 6.37 2.39
N LEU A 261 -13.32 5.84 3.60
CA LEU A 261 -14.17 4.79 4.18
C LEU A 261 -15.62 5.26 4.42
N ALA A 262 -15.84 6.57 4.60
CA ALA A 262 -17.19 7.15 4.65
C ALA A 262 -17.98 7.03 3.33
N LYS A 263 -17.34 6.62 2.22
CA LYS A 263 -17.99 6.40 0.90
C LYS A 263 -18.57 4.99 0.75
N ILE A 264 -18.16 4.03 1.59
CA ILE A 264 -18.55 2.61 1.52
C ILE A 264 -19.41 2.21 2.72
N SER A 265 -20.01 1.01 2.66
CA SER A 265 -20.68 0.45 3.83
C SER A 265 -19.65 0.01 4.88
N SER A 266 -19.96 0.15 6.17
CA SER A 266 -19.17 -0.44 7.26
C SER A 266 -19.22 -1.98 7.30
N SER A 267 -19.94 -2.62 6.37
CA SER A 267 -19.88 -4.05 6.07
C SER A 267 -19.03 -4.39 4.84
N THR A 268 -18.60 -3.41 4.04
CA THR A 268 -17.72 -3.63 2.88
C THR A 268 -16.30 -3.88 3.36
N PRO A 269 -15.68 -5.05 3.08
CA PRO A 269 -14.30 -5.33 3.47
C PRO A 269 -13.34 -4.31 2.87
N ALA A 270 -12.42 -3.83 3.69
CA ALA A 270 -11.37 -2.90 3.31
C ALA A 270 -9.97 -3.50 3.56
N ILE A 271 -9.00 -3.20 2.69
CA ILE A 271 -7.63 -3.70 2.78
C ILE A 271 -6.65 -2.55 2.61
N ILE A 272 -5.63 -2.49 3.48
CA ILE A 272 -4.54 -1.50 3.39
C ILE A 272 -3.37 -2.15 2.65
N PHE A 273 -2.87 -1.47 1.62
CA PHE A 273 -1.53 -1.62 1.09
C PHE A 273 -0.72 -0.38 1.45
N THR A 274 0.48 -0.58 2.00
CA THR A 274 1.41 0.49 2.37
C THR A 274 2.85 -0.06 2.39
N HIS A 275 3.84 0.71 2.82
CA HIS A 275 5.25 0.27 2.75
C HIS A 275 5.81 -0.19 4.10
N ASP A 276 5.62 0.60 5.16
CA ASP A 276 6.00 0.28 6.53
C ASP A 276 5.11 -0.83 7.12
N GLU A 277 5.70 -1.67 7.96
CA GLU A 277 4.96 -2.54 8.87
C GLU A 277 3.97 -1.77 9.79
N PRO A 278 2.89 -2.40 10.29
CA PRO A 278 1.93 -1.76 11.20
C PRO A 278 2.52 -1.12 12.46
N THR A 279 3.72 -1.54 12.86
CA THR A 279 4.47 -0.95 13.98
C THR A 279 5.19 0.35 13.64
N THR A 280 5.44 0.61 12.35
CA THR A 280 6.30 1.64 11.72
C THR A 280 7.72 1.76 12.29
N GLU A 281 8.67 2.23 11.48
CA GLU A 281 9.99 2.57 11.96
C GLU A 281 10.03 4.02 12.48
N GLY A 282 10.40 4.20 13.75
CA GLY A 282 10.42 5.54 14.37
C GLY A 282 11.38 6.53 13.72
N LYS A 283 12.32 6.06 12.88
CA LYS A 283 13.17 6.90 12.03
C LYS A 283 12.39 7.58 10.90
N HIS A 284 11.28 7.01 10.42
CA HIS A 284 10.48 7.56 9.30
C HIS A 284 9.61 8.77 9.71
N LEU A 285 9.36 8.95 11.00
CA LEU A 285 8.63 10.10 11.56
C LEU A 285 9.39 11.43 11.34
N THR A 286 8.74 12.56 11.59
CA THR A 286 9.38 13.90 11.62
C THR A 286 9.67 14.33 13.06
N ASP A 287 10.88 14.82 13.37
CA ASP A 287 11.27 15.23 14.74
C ASP A 287 10.42 16.39 15.29
N LYS A 288 10.34 16.48 16.63
CA LYS A 288 9.59 17.52 17.34
C LYS A 288 10.05 18.95 17.02
N ALA A 289 11.31 19.15 16.61
CA ALA A 289 11.81 20.45 16.17
C ALA A 289 11.49 20.80 14.70
N GLY A 290 10.85 19.89 13.96
CA GLY A 290 10.62 20.00 12.51
C GLY A 290 11.72 19.30 11.68
N PRO A 291 11.56 19.26 10.34
CA PRO A 291 12.38 18.43 9.46
C PRO A 291 13.85 18.87 9.44
N THR A 292 14.71 18.05 10.05
CA THR A 292 16.12 18.37 10.34
C THR A 292 17.02 17.13 10.19
N ILE A 293 17.02 16.59 8.98
CA ILE A 293 17.55 15.28 8.55
C ILE A 293 18.91 14.84 9.15
N PHE A 294 19.82 15.78 9.44
CA PHE A 294 21.15 15.45 9.99
C PHE A 294 21.26 15.44 11.52
N ALA A 295 20.38 16.13 12.24
CA ALA A 295 20.61 16.46 13.66
C ALA A 295 20.13 15.36 14.63
N ASN A 296 19.08 14.63 14.26
CA ASN A 296 18.29 13.78 15.15
C ASN A 296 18.00 12.38 14.57
N LYS A 297 18.48 12.10 13.35
CA LYS A 297 18.30 10.84 12.59
C LYS A 297 16.87 10.55 12.11
N PHE A 298 15.95 11.51 12.19
CA PHE A 298 14.64 11.37 11.58
C PHE A 298 14.71 11.64 10.06
N GLU A 299 14.06 10.79 9.28
CA GLU A 299 14.00 10.81 7.82
C GLU A 299 12.87 11.70 7.29
N ASN A 300 11.86 12.00 8.12
CA ASN A 300 10.79 12.98 7.85
C ASN A 300 9.88 12.59 6.67
N LEU A 301 9.48 11.31 6.63
CA LEU A 301 8.63 10.70 5.61
C LEU A 301 7.14 10.73 6.04
N LEU A 302 6.92 10.66 7.35
CA LEU A 302 5.62 10.70 8.04
C LEU A 302 5.47 11.98 8.88
N VAL A 303 4.26 12.22 9.43
CA VAL A 303 3.93 13.38 10.31
C VAL A 303 4.85 13.56 11.52
N ASN A 304 4.70 14.69 12.23
CA ASN A 304 5.52 15.04 13.39
C ASN A 304 5.23 14.12 14.58
N VAL A 305 6.29 13.67 15.26
CA VAL A 305 6.18 12.87 16.50
C VAL A 305 5.27 13.53 17.55
N SER A 306 5.31 14.86 17.67
CA SER A 306 4.54 15.59 18.67
C SER A 306 3.05 15.76 18.36
N GLU A 307 2.59 15.42 17.16
CA GLU A 307 1.16 15.35 16.90
C GLU A 307 0.54 14.20 17.70
N TYR A 308 1.27 13.09 17.86
CA TYR A 308 0.86 11.97 18.71
C TYR A 308 0.90 12.28 20.23
N ASP A 309 1.56 13.35 20.68
CA ASP A 309 1.40 13.87 22.06
C ASP A 309 -0.01 14.47 22.28
N THR A 310 -0.60 15.05 21.24
CA THR A 310 -1.83 15.86 21.34
C THR A 310 -3.10 15.08 21.02
N VAL A 311 -2.99 13.88 20.43
CA VAL A 311 -4.09 12.91 20.32
C VAL A 311 -4.46 12.41 21.73
N ALA A 312 -5.37 13.14 22.38
CA ALA A 312 -5.91 12.76 23.68
C ALA A 312 -6.41 11.31 23.63
N LEU A 313 -5.85 10.45 24.48
CA LEU A 313 -6.10 9.01 24.52
C LEU A 313 -7.47 8.66 25.14
N GLY A 314 -8.53 9.34 24.71
CA GLY A 314 -9.89 9.25 25.24
C GLY A 314 -10.52 7.86 25.17
N THR A 315 -11.70 7.73 25.78
CA THR A 315 -12.44 6.47 25.94
C THR A 315 -12.73 5.76 24.61
N THR A 316 -12.69 4.43 24.64
CA THR A 316 -13.11 3.60 23.49
C THR A 316 -14.62 3.72 23.23
N ALA A 317 -15.05 3.36 22.02
CA ALA A 317 -16.48 3.36 21.66
C ALA A 317 -17.31 2.35 22.49
N ASP A 318 -16.66 1.29 23.00
CA ASP A 318 -17.29 0.22 23.77
C ASP A 318 -17.44 0.56 25.28
N GLY A 319 -17.27 1.84 25.66
CA GLY A 319 -17.44 2.32 27.03
C GLY A 319 -16.33 1.92 28.00
N VAL A 320 -15.34 1.11 27.56
CA VAL A 320 -14.13 0.85 28.33
C VAL A 320 -13.40 2.18 28.48
N ALA A 321 -13.36 2.65 29.73
CA ALA A 321 -12.55 3.78 30.13
C ALA A 321 -11.12 3.49 29.70
N ALA A 322 -10.58 4.31 28.79
CA ALA A 322 -9.17 4.24 28.46
C ALA A 322 -8.43 4.53 29.77
N THR A 323 -7.75 3.52 30.32
CA THR A 323 -6.78 3.74 31.39
C THR A 323 -5.84 4.81 30.87
N THR A 324 -5.71 5.91 31.62
CA THR A 324 -4.89 7.05 31.21
C THR A 324 -3.42 6.67 31.29
N VAL A 325 -2.97 5.90 30.31
CA VAL A 325 -1.57 5.60 30.06
C VAL A 325 -0.97 6.88 29.50
N SER A 326 -0.67 7.80 30.41
CA SER A 326 0.30 8.86 30.20
C SER A 326 1.60 8.16 29.79
N VAL A 327 1.87 8.11 28.49
CA VAL A 327 3.12 7.56 27.97
C VAL A 327 4.14 8.70 27.94
N PRO A 328 5.16 8.71 28.82
CA PRO A 328 6.21 9.73 28.78
C PRO A 328 7.17 9.42 27.62
N PHE A 329 6.76 9.75 26.40
CA PHE A 329 7.58 9.67 25.21
C PHE A 329 7.55 11.01 24.50
N HIS A 330 8.69 11.71 24.55
CA HIS A 330 9.28 12.59 23.53
C HIS A 330 10.27 13.57 24.18
N THR A 331 11.33 13.01 24.78
CA THR A 331 12.65 13.65 24.70
C THR A 331 13.12 13.64 23.25
N GLN A 332 13.88 14.66 22.85
CA GLN A 332 14.38 14.80 21.47
C GLN A 332 15.23 13.59 21.07
N GLY A 333 15.05 13.07 19.85
CA GLY A 333 15.75 11.86 19.36
C GLY A 333 15.18 10.52 19.81
N ASN A 334 14.02 10.48 20.49
CA ASN A 334 13.36 9.23 20.90
C ASN A 334 12.45 8.67 19.79
N MET A 335 12.95 7.67 19.05
CA MET A 335 12.27 7.00 17.92
C MET A 335 11.27 5.90 18.36
N SER A 336 10.54 6.10 19.45
CA SER A 336 9.52 5.15 19.92
C SER A 336 8.19 5.34 19.18
N THR A 337 7.69 4.28 18.53
CA THR A 337 6.46 4.33 17.72
C THR A 337 5.18 3.95 18.47
N ARG A 338 5.26 3.64 19.78
CA ARG A 338 4.10 3.20 20.58
C ARG A 338 2.93 4.19 20.59
N ALA A 339 3.19 5.50 20.52
CA ALA A 339 2.12 6.51 20.48
C ALA A 339 1.38 6.48 19.13
N ALA A 340 2.11 6.48 18.01
CA ALA A 340 1.56 6.35 16.67
C ALA A 340 0.76 5.05 16.50
N GLN A 341 1.34 3.91 16.90
CA GLN A 341 0.68 2.60 16.88
C GLN A 341 -0.66 2.60 17.64
N ARG A 342 -0.74 3.27 18.80
CA ARG A 342 -1.98 3.38 19.59
C ARG A 342 -3.07 4.17 18.86
N THR A 343 -2.70 5.22 18.14
CA THR A 343 -3.66 5.97 17.32
C THR A 343 -4.16 5.14 16.13
N PHE A 344 -3.26 4.43 15.44
CA PHE A 344 -3.66 3.50 14.38
C PHE A 344 -4.53 2.33 14.90
N VAL A 345 -4.25 1.80 16.08
CA VAL A 345 -5.12 0.82 16.77
C VAL A 345 -6.51 1.38 17.04
N ARG A 346 -6.63 2.63 17.50
CA ARG A 346 -7.93 3.30 17.72
C ARG A 346 -8.70 3.53 16.42
N PHE A 347 -8.00 3.80 15.33
CA PHE A 347 -8.57 3.87 13.99
C PHE A 347 -9.10 2.48 13.54
N LEU A 348 -8.29 1.43 13.68
CA LEU A 348 -8.66 0.04 13.41
C LEU A 348 -9.80 -0.50 14.31
N GLN A 349 -9.99 0.04 15.51
CA GLN A 349 -11.11 -0.32 16.40
C GLN A 349 -12.44 0.28 15.94
N ARG A 350 -12.41 1.47 15.30
CA ARG A 350 -13.60 2.11 14.70
C ARG A 350 -13.92 1.49 13.34
N HIS A 351 -12.91 1.29 12.51
CA HIS A 351 -13.04 0.73 11.16
C HIS A 351 -12.80 -0.79 11.16
N LYS A 352 -13.72 -1.52 11.81
CA LYS A 352 -13.64 -2.98 11.98
C LYS A 352 -13.67 -3.74 10.64
N ASN A 353 -14.16 -3.12 9.57
CA ASN A 353 -14.16 -3.65 8.20
C ASN A 353 -12.79 -3.62 7.51
N ILE A 354 -11.78 -2.95 8.05
CA ILE A 354 -10.39 -3.12 7.60
C ILE A 354 -9.93 -4.50 8.04
N VAL A 355 -9.83 -5.46 7.10
CA VAL A 355 -9.63 -6.89 7.39
C VAL A 355 -8.20 -7.39 7.15
N ALA A 356 -7.38 -6.66 6.39
CA ALA A 356 -5.99 -7.05 6.10
C ALA A 356 -5.07 -5.84 5.88
N TYR A 357 -3.77 -6.07 6.08
CA TYR A 357 -2.68 -5.12 5.85
C TYR A 357 -1.54 -5.80 5.07
N PHE A 358 -1.04 -5.14 4.03
CA PHE A 358 0.05 -5.63 3.18
C PHE A 358 1.20 -4.62 3.14
N HIS A 359 2.45 -5.07 3.26
CA HIS A 359 3.62 -4.19 3.25
C HIS A 359 4.95 -4.84 2.84
N GLY A 360 5.97 -3.99 2.64
CA GLY A 360 7.35 -4.32 2.31
C GLY A 360 8.31 -3.88 3.42
N ASN A 361 9.31 -3.05 3.07
CA ASN A 361 10.31 -2.38 3.94
C ASN A 361 11.28 -3.32 4.68
N THR A 362 10.77 -4.35 5.36
CA THR A 362 11.59 -5.24 6.20
C THR A 362 12.14 -6.47 5.46
N ASN A 363 11.87 -6.61 4.15
CA ASN A 363 12.59 -7.51 3.24
C ASN A 363 12.58 -9.01 3.63
N PHE A 364 11.40 -9.58 3.97
CA PHE A 364 11.17 -11.04 3.98
C PHE A 364 9.69 -11.40 4.02
N ASN A 365 9.30 -12.50 3.38
CA ASN A 365 7.92 -12.97 3.40
C ASN A 365 7.51 -13.47 4.80
N GLU A 366 6.41 -12.96 5.36
CA GLU A 366 5.82 -13.41 6.63
C GLU A 366 4.32 -13.14 6.67
N PHE A 367 3.54 -14.11 7.16
CA PHE A 367 2.11 -13.95 7.43
C PHE A 367 1.90 -13.98 8.95
N TYR A 368 1.43 -12.88 9.53
CA TYR A 368 1.32 -12.73 10.99
C TYR A 368 0.08 -11.94 11.41
N THR A 369 -0.15 -11.83 12.72
CA THR A 369 -1.24 -11.02 13.29
C THR A 369 -0.67 -9.84 14.05
N TYR A 370 -0.98 -8.62 13.64
CA TYR A 370 -0.71 -7.41 14.40
C TYR A 370 -1.81 -7.20 15.45
N THR A 371 -1.39 -7.10 16.72
CA THR A 371 -2.30 -6.90 17.86
C THR A 371 -2.22 -5.49 18.47
N GLY A 372 -1.25 -4.68 18.03
CA GLY A 372 -0.93 -3.40 18.64
C GLY A 372 -0.17 -3.50 19.97
N PRO A 373 0.39 -2.39 20.47
CA PRO A 373 1.30 -2.36 21.61
C PRO A 373 0.66 -2.72 22.96
N ASP A 374 -0.66 -2.88 22.98
CA ASP A 374 -1.53 -3.17 24.12
C ASP A 374 -2.45 -4.39 23.90
N ASN A 375 -2.35 -5.09 22.75
CA ASN A 375 -3.20 -6.21 22.35
C ASN A 375 -4.71 -5.90 22.29
N LEU A 376 -5.09 -4.85 21.55
CA LEU A 376 -6.46 -4.30 21.48
C LEU A 376 -7.14 -4.46 20.11
N VAL A 377 -6.50 -5.21 19.21
CA VAL A 377 -7.03 -5.65 17.91
C VAL A 377 -6.45 -7.02 17.58
N SER A 378 -7.02 -7.69 16.58
CA SER A 378 -6.37 -8.76 15.82
C SER A 378 -6.49 -8.40 14.34
N LEU A 379 -5.36 -8.08 13.67
CA LEU A 379 -5.32 -7.71 12.24
C LEU A 379 -4.35 -8.63 11.50
N PRO A 380 -4.81 -9.43 10.53
CA PRO A 380 -3.93 -10.17 9.62
C PRO A 380 -3.01 -9.24 8.81
N VAL A 381 -1.73 -9.58 8.77
CA VAL A 381 -0.67 -8.86 8.06
C VAL A 381 0.09 -9.81 7.15
N PHE A 382 0.41 -9.33 5.95
CA PHE A 382 1.18 -10.06 4.96
C PHE A 382 2.35 -9.19 4.49
N ARG A 383 3.57 -9.49 4.97
CA ARG A 383 4.80 -8.89 4.42
C ARG A 383 5.31 -9.74 3.26
N VAL A 384 5.72 -9.13 2.17
CA VAL A 384 6.36 -9.81 1.03
C VAL A 384 7.89 -9.70 1.09
N ASP A 385 8.60 -10.66 0.46
CA ASP A 385 10.05 -10.58 0.31
C ASP A 385 10.47 -9.57 -0.78
N SER A 386 11.71 -9.08 -0.69
CA SER A 386 12.31 -8.28 -1.77
C SER A 386 13.02 -9.18 -2.78
N PRO A 387 12.82 -8.96 -4.09
CA PRO A 387 13.60 -9.64 -5.12
C PRO A 387 15.10 -9.27 -5.08
N MET A 388 15.47 -8.21 -4.35
CA MET A 388 16.84 -7.66 -4.35
C MET A 388 17.53 -7.64 -3.00
N LYS A 389 16.82 -7.65 -1.87
CA LYS A 389 17.40 -7.56 -0.51
C LYS A 389 16.91 -8.60 0.49
N GLY A 390 16.13 -9.58 0.03
CA GLY A 390 15.42 -10.49 0.90
C GLY A 390 16.31 -11.20 1.92
N TYR A 391 15.78 -11.42 3.12
CA TYR A 391 16.53 -11.97 4.25
C TYR A 391 17.26 -13.28 3.90
N TYR A 392 16.59 -14.16 3.15
CA TYR A 392 17.13 -15.43 2.66
C TYR A 392 17.79 -15.33 1.27
N THR A 393 17.76 -14.16 0.64
CA THR A 393 18.18 -13.94 -0.75
C THR A 393 19.31 -12.90 -0.87
N GLY A 394 19.73 -12.34 0.26
CA GLY A 394 21.02 -11.66 0.48
C GLY A 394 20.89 -10.20 0.90
N GLN A 395 21.71 -9.76 1.85
CA GLN A 395 21.83 -8.34 2.20
C GLN A 395 22.60 -7.55 1.12
N ASP A 396 22.51 -6.22 1.17
CA ASP A 396 23.13 -5.27 0.22
C ASP A 396 24.68 -5.26 0.26
N ASP A 397 25.29 -5.72 1.35
CA ASP A 397 26.71 -5.51 1.61
C ASP A 397 27.58 -6.61 0.99
N ALA A 398 28.33 -6.26 -0.06
CA ALA A 398 29.26 -7.17 -0.73
C ALA A 398 30.49 -7.55 0.13
N THR A 399 30.71 -6.87 1.26
CA THR A 399 31.79 -7.18 2.23
C THR A 399 31.35 -8.13 3.34
N VAL A 400 30.03 -8.25 3.59
CA VAL A 400 29.47 -9.31 4.42
C VAL A 400 29.37 -10.57 3.57
N ALA A 401 30.27 -11.52 3.81
CA ALA A 401 30.11 -12.87 3.27
C ALA A 401 28.74 -13.42 3.72
N PRO A 402 27.88 -13.92 2.81
CA PRO A 402 26.55 -14.37 3.17
C PRO A 402 26.63 -15.48 4.22
N THR A 403 25.89 -15.34 5.31
CA THR A 403 25.87 -16.32 6.41
C THR A 403 25.67 -17.73 5.84
N PRO A 404 26.63 -18.66 6.03
CA PRO A 404 26.57 -19.97 5.38
C PRO A 404 25.27 -20.71 5.72
N GLY A 405 24.49 -21.05 4.68
CA GLY A 405 23.16 -21.67 4.83
C GLY A 405 21.97 -20.71 4.86
N VAL A 406 22.18 -19.38 4.76
CA VAL A 406 21.07 -18.39 4.76
C VAL A 406 20.77 -17.85 3.35
N PHE A 407 21.75 -17.79 2.45
CA PHE A 407 21.53 -17.33 1.06
C PHE A 407 21.06 -18.48 0.16
N ASP A 408 19.76 -18.53 -0.15
CA ASP A 408 19.21 -19.34 -1.25
C ASP A 408 18.29 -18.54 -2.17
N THR A 409 18.80 -18.27 -3.37
CA THR A 409 18.07 -17.69 -4.51
C THR A 409 16.82 -18.47 -4.96
N ASN A 410 16.61 -19.70 -4.49
CA ASN A 410 15.38 -20.46 -4.71
C ASN A 410 14.19 -19.96 -3.88
N LEU A 411 14.46 -19.23 -2.79
CA LEU A 411 13.46 -18.67 -1.88
C LEU A 411 12.95 -17.29 -2.30
N LEU A 412 13.46 -16.73 -3.41
CA LEU A 412 12.90 -15.52 -4.04
C LEU A 412 11.43 -15.75 -4.38
N SER A 413 10.54 -15.02 -3.70
CA SER A 413 9.09 -15.19 -3.80
C SER A 413 8.34 -13.90 -4.10
N TYR A 414 7.09 -14.06 -4.53
CA TYR A 414 6.06 -13.01 -4.47
C TYR A 414 4.77 -13.64 -3.94
N GLN A 415 3.82 -12.81 -3.53
CA GLN A 415 2.53 -13.28 -3.01
C GLN A 415 1.47 -13.39 -4.13
N VAL A 416 0.56 -14.34 -3.94
CA VAL A 416 -0.63 -14.58 -4.77
C VAL A 416 -1.85 -14.49 -3.87
N ILE A 417 -2.73 -13.54 -4.15
CA ILE A 417 -3.90 -13.20 -3.37
C ILE A 417 -5.13 -13.67 -4.15
N SER A 418 -5.93 -14.57 -3.58
CA SER A 418 -7.18 -15.05 -4.16
C SER A 418 -8.36 -14.64 -3.28
N ILE A 419 -9.34 -13.95 -3.86
CA ILE A 419 -10.50 -13.36 -3.17
C ILE A 419 -11.80 -13.98 -3.69
N ASP A 420 -12.71 -14.26 -2.76
CA ASP A 420 -14.10 -14.64 -3.01
C ASP A 420 -15.00 -13.91 -2.00
N THR A 421 -15.76 -12.91 -2.47
CA THR A 421 -16.67 -12.11 -1.63
C THR A 421 -18.04 -12.76 -1.43
N VAL A 422 -18.37 -13.84 -2.16
CA VAL A 422 -19.55 -14.68 -1.88
C VAL A 422 -19.26 -15.64 -0.73
N ALA A 423 -18.08 -16.25 -0.70
CA ALA A 423 -17.60 -17.03 0.45
C ALA A 423 -17.12 -16.16 1.62
N SER A 424 -16.98 -14.84 1.42
CA SER A 424 -16.38 -13.88 2.36
C SER A 424 -14.98 -14.30 2.84
N LYS A 425 -14.11 -14.65 1.89
CA LYS A 425 -12.75 -15.14 2.16
C LYS A 425 -11.70 -14.51 1.25
N MET A 426 -10.49 -14.41 1.79
CA MET A 426 -9.27 -14.16 1.02
C MET A 426 -8.19 -15.16 1.45
N THR A 427 -7.45 -15.70 0.50
CA THR A 427 -6.26 -16.52 0.74
C THR A 427 -5.04 -15.85 0.13
N VAL A 428 -3.99 -15.69 0.93
CA VAL A 428 -2.66 -15.23 0.48
C VAL A 428 -1.70 -16.41 0.49
N ARG A 429 -0.93 -16.55 -0.58
CA ARG A 429 -0.01 -17.67 -0.81
C ARG A 429 1.33 -17.13 -1.27
N GLU A 430 2.41 -17.68 -0.73
CA GLU A 430 3.75 -17.44 -1.24
C GLU A 430 4.02 -18.30 -2.48
N TYR A 431 4.63 -17.71 -3.51
CA TYR A 431 5.04 -18.42 -4.71
C TYR A 431 6.52 -18.14 -5.01
N PHE A 432 7.34 -19.17 -4.89
CA PHE A 432 8.76 -19.13 -5.19
C PHE A 432 8.96 -19.13 -6.71
N TRP A 433 9.21 -17.97 -7.30
CA TRP A 433 9.12 -17.82 -8.76
C TRP A 433 10.23 -18.55 -9.52
N LYS A 434 11.38 -18.76 -8.90
CA LYS A 434 12.52 -19.48 -9.50
C LYS A 434 12.26 -20.99 -9.57
N THR A 435 11.76 -21.59 -8.49
CA THR A 435 11.45 -23.04 -8.41
C THR A 435 10.06 -23.40 -8.92
N LYS A 436 9.17 -22.40 -9.05
CA LYS A 436 7.75 -22.53 -9.40
C LYS A 436 6.99 -23.39 -8.39
N ALA A 437 7.32 -23.21 -7.11
CA ALA A 437 6.75 -23.94 -5.98
C ALA A 437 5.93 -23.01 -5.07
N TRP A 438 4.94 -23.57 -4.39
CA TRP A 438 4.15 -22.89 -3.37
C TRP A 438 4.86 -22.94 -2.01
N GLY A 439 4.89 -21.80 -1.32
CA GLY A 439 5.41 -21.64 0.05
C GLY A 439 4.29 -21.63 1.08
N ALA A 440 4.37 -20.69 2.03
CA ALA A 440 3.32 -20.50 3.04
C ALA A 440 1.95 -20.14 2.43
N SER A 441 0.87 -20.49 3.12
CA SER A 441 -0.52 -20.13 2.77
C SER A 441 -1.30 -19.70 4.02
N SER A 442 -2.07 -18.61 3.93
CA SER A 442 -2.98 -18.17 5.01
C SER A 442 -4.32 -17.72 4.44
N THR A 443 -5.42 -18.11 5.08
CA THR A 443 -6.79 -17.78 4.66
C THR A 443 -7.51 -17.03 5.77
N ILE A 444 -8.11 -15.88 5.44
CA ILE A 444 -8.82 -15.02 6.37
C ILE A 444 -10.28 -14.81 5.96
N SER A 445 -11.08 -14.35 6.92
CA SER A 445 -12.44 -13.84 6.68
C SER A 445 -12.39 -12.43 6.08
N LEU A 446 -13.35 -12.11 5.21
CA LEU A 446 -13.65 -10.74 4.76
C LEU A 446 -14.82 -10.11 5.53
N ALA A 447 -15.38 -10.78 6.54
CA ALA A 447 -16.33 -10.14 7.45
C ALA A 447 -15.61 -9.14 8.38
N PRO A 448 -16.26 -8.04 8.81
CA PRO A 448 -15.71 -7.10 9.79
C PRO A 448 -15.19 -7.81 11.05
N ARG A 449 -14.01 -7.40 11.50
CA ARG A 449 -13.26 -8.05 12.56
C ARG A 449 -13.93 -7.90 13.93
N ALA A 450 -13.77 -8.94 14.75
CA ALA A 450 -13.89 -8.78 16.20
C ALA A 450 -12.77 -7.86 16.73
N LEU A 451 -12.97 -7.32 17.94
CA LEU A 451 -11.92 -6.65 18.71
C LEU A 451 -11.27 -7.66 19.67
#